data_AF-A0A831LBL2-F1
#
_entry.id   AF-A0A831LBL2-F1
#
_cell.length_a   1.000
_cell.length_b   1.000
_cell.length_c   1.000
_cell.angle_alpha   90.00
_cell.angle_beta   90.00
_cell.angle_gamma   90.00
#
_symmetry.space_group_name_H-M   'P 1'
#
loop_
_entity.id
_entity.type
_entity.pdbx_description
1 polymer ?
#
loop_
_entity_poly.entity_id
_entity_poly.type
_entity_poly.pdbx_seq_one_letter_code
_entity_poly.pdbx_strand_id
1 'polypeptide(L)'
;MKLQDNEEATSPVIGVILMVAVTMILAAIIAVQVFGMPQDVDNANMVAVSAKQVGDQIQVTYMGSSSANQVTLINASSYNGGVYNASGELPNPQLGDQVLFNGATRNLDRVVVVATFDNGNSQVIFDEVI
;
A
#
# COMPACT_ATOMS: atom_id res chain seq x y z
N MET A 1 -71.43 -20.70 -6.03
CA MET A 1 -70.02 -21.11 -6.16
C MET A 1 -69.21 -20.22 -5.22
N LYS A 2 -68.60 -20.79 -4.16
CA LYS A 2 -67.72 -20.06 -3.24
C LYS A 2 -66.28 -20.26 -3.73
N LEU A 3 -65.61 -19.17 -4.07
CA LEU A 3 -64.18 -19.14 -4.31
C LEU A 3 -63.51 -19.29 -2.93
N GLN A 4 -62.68 -20.33 -2.77
CA GLN A 4 -61.90 -20.54 -1.55
C GLN A 4 -60.68 -19.62 -1.64
N ASP A 5 -60.62 -18.60 -0.80
CA ASP A 5 -59.49 -17.68 -0.67
C ASP A 5 -58.29 -18.43 -0.09
N ASN A 6 -57.45 -18.97 -0.97
CA ASN A 6 -56.21 -19.69 -0.64
C ASN A 6 -55.05 -18.72 -0.29
N GLU A 7 -55.32 -17.62 0.43
CA GLU A 7 -54.31 -16.60 0.75
C GLU A 7 -53.87 -16.59 2.23
N GLU A 8 -54.48 -17.40 3.10
CA GLU A 8 -54.23 -17.35 4.55
C GLU A 8 -53.02 -18.17 5.07
N ALA A 9 -52.25 -18.86 4.22
CA ALA A 9 -51.15 -19.72 4.66
C ALA A 9 -49.73 -19.30 4.21
N THR A 10 -49.60 -18.32 3.31
CA THR A 10 -48.30 -17.90 2.74
C THR A 10 -47.63 -16.75 3.51
N SER A 11 -48.31 -16.08 4.43
CA SER A 11 -47.77 -14.95 5.19
C SER A 11 -46.73 -15.33 6.28
N PRO A 12 -46.91 -16.41 7.08
CA PRO A 12 -45.94 -16.76 8.12
C PRO A 12 -44.60 -17.28 7.57
N VAL A 13 -44.67 -18.09 6.50
CA VAL A 13 -43.49 -18.75 5.93
C VAL A 13 -42.58 -17.75 5.21
N ILE A 14 -43.17 -16.78 4.50
CA ILE A 14 -42.39 -15.73 3.83
C ILE A 14 -41.66 -14.86 4.86
N GLY A 15 -42.29 -14.55 6.00
CA GLY A 15 -41.65 -13.80 7.08
C GLY A 15 -40.44 -14.54 7.67
N VAL A 16 -40.54 -15.86 7.86
CA VAL A 16 -39.42 -16.68 8.35
C VAL A 16 -38.28 -16.73 7.34
N ILE A 17 -38.58 -16.91 6.06
CA ILE A 17 -37.55 -16.91 5.00
C ILE A 17 -36.81 -15.56 4.98
N LEU A 18 -37.55 -14.45 5.07
CA LEU A 18 -36.95 -13.10 5.09
C LEU A 18 -36.12 -12.84 6.35
N MET A 19 -36.59 -13.29 7.52
CA MET A 19 -35.87 -13.14 8.80
C MET A 19 -34.56 -13.95 8.81
N VAL A 20 -34.60 -15.18 8.29
CA VAL A 20 -33.42 -16.05 8.20
C VAL A 20 -32.43 -15.52 7.18
N ALA A 21 -32.90 -15.00 6.05
CA ALA A 21 -32.01 -14.44 5.02
C ALA A 21 -31.16 -13.28 5.55
N VAL A 22 -31.78 -12.31 6.24
CA VAL A 22 -31.05 -11.14 6.76
C VAL A 22 -30.06 -11.53 7.87
N THR A 23 -30.46 -12.44 8.77
CA THR A 23 -29.58 -12.90 9.85
C THR A 23 -28.40 -13.73 9.31
N MET A 24 -28.60 -14.50 8.25
CA MET A 24 -27.52 -15.24 7.59
C MET A 24 -26.48 -14.31 6.93
N ILE A 25 -26.93 -13.21 6.32
CA ILE A 25 -26.02 -12.18 5.75
C ILE A 25 -25.24 -11.49 6.88
N LEU A 26 -25.92 -11.05 7.94
CA LEU A 26 -25.27 -10.39 9.07
C LEU A 26 -24.26 -11.30 9.78
N ALA A 27 -24.60 -12.58 9.97
CA ALA A 27 -23.70 -13.55 10.57
C ALA A 27 -22.41 -13.74 9.74
N ALA A 28 -22.51 -13.78 8.40
CA ALA A 28 -21.35 -13.90 7.52
C ALA A 28 -20.43 -12.67 7.60
N ILE A 29 -20.99 -11.46 7.63
CA ILE A 29 -20.20 -10.21 7.72
C ILE A 29 -19.45 -10.14 9.05
N ILE A 30 -20.14 -10.45 10.16
CA ILE A 30 -19.52 -10.45 11.49
C ILE A 30 -18.45 -11.54 11.59
N ALA A 31 -18.67 -12.71 11.01
CA ALA A 31 -17.68 -13.78 10.97
C ALA A 31 -16.37 -13.33 10.29
N VAL A 32 -16.45 -12.64 9.15
CA VAL A 32 -15.25 -12.09 8.48
C VAL A 32 -14.56 -11.04 9.37
N GLN A 33 -15.32 -10.17 10.01
CA GLN A 33 -14.79 -9.10 10.87
C GLN A 33 -14.15 -9.62 12.17
N VAL A 34 -14.71 -10.70 12.77
CA VAL A 34 -14.31 -11.25 14.08
C VAL A 34 -13.29 -12.37 13.95
N PHE A 35 -13.45 -13.27 12.97
CA PHE A 35 -12.45 -14.32 12.72
C PHE A 35 -11.22 -13.78 12.00
N GLY A 36 -11.25 -12.51 11.57
CA GLY A 36 -10.08 -11.82 11.06
C GLY A 36 -9.44 -12.54 9.88
N MET A 37 -10.24 -13.22 9.04
CA MET A 37 -9.75 -13.68 7.75
C MET A 37 -9.18 -12.45 7.06
N PRO A 38 -7.87 -12.41 6.76
CA PRO A 38 -7.28 -11.27 6.11
C PRO A 38 -8.01 -11.11 4.78
N GLN A 39 -8.81 -10.04 4.64
CA GLN A 39 -8.82 -9.34 3.37
C GLN A 39 -7.35 -9.01 3.16
N ASP A 40 -6.71 -9.46 2.08
CA ASP A 40 -5.29 -9.17 1.81
C ASP A 40 -5.05 -7.66 1.99
N VAL A 41 -4.66 -7.27 3.20
CA VAL A 41 -4.17 -5.94 3.48
C VAL A 41 -2.77 -6.08 2.97
N ASP A 42 -2.53 -5.59 1.74
CA ASP A 42 -1.20 -5.47 1.17
C ASP A 42 -0.29 -4.96 2.29
N ASN A 43 0.54 -5.86 2.82
CA ASN A 43 1.43 -5.52 3.91
C ASN A 43 2.40 -4.52 3.31
N ALA A 44 2.13 -3.23 3.52
CA ALA A 44 3.01 -2.17 3.07
C ALA A 44 4.35 -2.42 3.76
N ASN A 45 5.33 -2.85 2.97
CA ASN A 45 6.66 -3.15 3.47
C ASN A 45 7.24 -1.85 4.03
N MET A 46 7.47 -1.80 5.35
CA MET A 46 8.03 -0.60 5.96
C MET A 46 9.53 -0.56 5.70
N VAL A 47 9.93 0.38 4.85
CA VAL A 47 11.33 0.69 4.53
C VAL A 47 11.65 2.09 5.02
N ALA A 48 12.72 2.23 5.79
CA ALA A 48 13.20 3.51 6.28
C ALA A 48 14.31 4.03 5.36
N VAL A 49 14.14 5.23 4.83
CA VAL A 49 15.17 5.95 4.06
C VAL A 49 15.20 7.41 4.48
N SER A 50 16.36 8.04 4.33
CA SER A 50 16.52 9.48 4.52
C SER A 50 17.14 10.08 3.27
N ALA A 51 16.51 11.10 2.69
CA ALA A 51 17.07 11.92 1.63
C ALA A 51 17.50 13.28 2.19
N LYS A 52 18.69 13.75 1.82
CA LYS A 52 19.20 15.07 2.18
C LYS A 52 19.94 15.68 1.00
N GLN A 53 19.77 16.98 0.79
CA GLN A 53 20.61 17.72 -0.14
C GLN A 53 21.94 18.09 0.53
N VAL A 54 23.04 17.75 -0.13
CA VAL A 54 24.42 18.08 0.27
C VAL A 54 25.06 18.85 -0.88
N GLY A 55 24.94 20.18 -0.84
CA GLY A 55 25.38 21.04 -1.94
C GLY A 55 24.53 20.80 -3.19
N ASP A 56 25.17 20.42 -4.30
CA ASP A 56 24.50 20.11 -5.57
C ASP A 56 24.11 18.62 -5.69
N GLN A 57 24.37 17.82 -4.66
CA GLN A 57 24.07 16.39 -4.65
C GLN A 57 22.92 16.04 -3.72
N ILE A 58 22.21 14.97 -4.04
CA ILE A 58 21.21 14.37 -3.17
C ILE A 58 21.82 13.09 -2.60
N GLN A 59 21.89 13.04 -1.27
CA GLN A 59 22.32 11.88 -0.51
C GLN A 59 21.07 11.13 -0.02
N VAL A 60 20.90 9.91 -0.48
CA VAL A 60 19.86 9.00 0.02
C VAL A 60 20.51 7.88 0.80
N THR A 61 20.13 7.73 2.07
CA THR A 61 20.64 6.72 3.00
C THR A 61 19.57 5.69 3.29
N TYR A 62 19.92 4.41 3.14
CA TYR A 62 19.06 3.31 3.53
C TYR A 62 19.22 3.01 5.02
N MET A 63 18.12 3.14 5.77
CA MET A 63 18.07 2.96 7.23
C MET A 63 17.52 1.59 7.63
N GLY A 64 17.37 0.67 6.66
CA GLY A 64 16.85 -0.67 6.87
C GLY A 64 15.36 -0.82 6.56
N SER A 65 14.87 -2.04 6.65
CA SER A 65 13.46 -2.39 6.52
C SER A 65 13.06 -3.38 7.61
N SER A 66 11.81 -3.31 8.05
CA SER A 66 11.27 -4.28 9.03
C SER A 66 10.69 -5.52 8.37
N SER A 67 10.60 -5.53 7.03
CA SER A 67 9.98 -6.62 6.27
C SER A 67 11.01 -7.65 5.83
N ALA A 68 10.61 -8.93 5.90
CA ALA A 68 11.43 -10.09 5.54
C ALA A 68 11.76 -10.15 4.03
N ASN A 69 11.04 -9.41 3.20
CA ASN A 69 11.35 -9.22 1.79
C ASN A 69 12.59 -8.32 1.69
N GLN A 70 13.71 -8.91 1.31
CA GLN A 70 14.97 -8.18 1.17
C GLN A 70 14.82 -7.16 0.04
N VAL A 71 15.03 -5.89 0.37
CA VAL A 71 15.06 -4.82 -0.64
C VAL A 71 16.18 -5.16 -1.62
N THR A 72 15.81 -5.35 -2.89
CA THR A 72 16.76 -5.73 -3.95
C THR A 72 17.36 -4.51 -4.61
N LEU A 73 16.58 -3.44 -4.74
CA LEU A 73 17.03 -2.19 -5.35
C LEU A 73 16.34 -1.01 -4.68
N ILE A 74 17.09 0.05 -4.44
CA ILE A 74 16.55 1.37 -4.13
C ILE A 74 16.92 2.29 -5.28
N ASN A 75 15.92 2.88 -5.91
CA ASN A 75 16.10 3.89 -6.93
C ASN A 75 15.61 5.23 -6.37
N ALA A 76 16.50 6.20 -6.30
CA ALA A 76 16.20 7.57 -5.93
C ALA A 76 16.25 8.45 -7.17
N SER A 77 15.19 9.20 -7.45
CA SER A 77 15.10 10.12 -8.58
C SER A 77 14.74 11.52 -8.11
N SER A 78 15.32 12.52 -8.76
CA SER A 78 15.05 13.93 -8.49
C SER A 78 14.33 14.59 -9.67
N TYR A 79 13.36 15.44 -9.36
CA TYR A 79 12.57 16.17 -10.34
C TYR A 79 12.61 17.67 -10.03
N ASN A 80 12.92 18.47 -11.06
CA ASN A 80 12.83 19.92 -10.99
C ASN A 80 11.58 20.39 -11.74
N GLY A 81 10.60 20.97 -11.03
CA GLY A 81 9.36 21.45 -11.67
C GLY A 81 8.59 20.37 -12.44
N GLY A 82 8.71 19.10 -12.04
CA GLY A 82 8.11 17.95 -12.72
C GLY A 82 8.94 17.33 -13.85
N VAL A 83 10.10 17.90 -14.18
CA VAL A 83 11.05 17.36 -15.16
C VAL A 83 12.07 16.48 -14.45
N TYR A 84 12.29 15.27 -14.96
CA TYR A 84 13.34 14.38 -14.46
C TYR A 84 14.72 15.04 -14.60
N ASN A 85 15.49 15.05 -13.51
CA ASN A 85 16.82 15.64 -13.47
C ASN A 85 17.89 14.54 -13.45
N ALA A 86 17.92 13.74 -12.38
CA ALA A 86 18.90 12.68 -12.19
C ALA A 86 18.34 11.56 -11.31
N SER A 87 19.06 10.44 -11.28
CA SER A 87 18.79 9.33 -10.38
C SER A 87 20.08 8.73 -9.82
N GLY A 88 19.92 8.04 -8.70
CA GLY A 88 20.93 7.18 -8.10
C GLY A 88 20.30 5.85 -7.69
N GLU A 89 21.06 4.78 -7.81
CA GLU A 89 20.60 3.43 -7.47
C GLU A 89 21.50 2.81 -6.40
N LEU A 90 20.89 2.11 -5.45
CA LEU A 90 21.56 1.17 -4.55
C LEU A 90 21.06 -0.25 -4.84
N PRO A 91 21.84 -1.07 -5.58
CA PRO A 91 21.57 -2.49 -5.69
C PRO A 91 21.94 -3.20 -4.38
N ASN A 92 21.09 -4.13 -3.95
CA ASN A 92 21.25 -4.95 -2.74
C ASN A 92 21.69 -4.13 -1.50
N PRO A 93 20.93 -3.09 -1.11
CA PRO A 93 21.33 -2.18 -0.04
C PRO A 93 21.46 -2.88 1.31
N GLN A 94 22.56 -2.60 2.02
CA GLN A 94 22.75 -2.96 3.42
C GLN A 94 22.50 -1.75 4.33
N LEU A 95 22.17 -2.01 5.60
CA LEU A 95 21.92 -0.96 6.58
C LEU A 95 23.06 0.07 6.62
N GLY A 96 22.73 1.34 6.37
CA GLY A 96 23.68 2.44 6.35
C GLY A 96 24.29 2.73 4.98
N ASP A 97 24.01 1.94 3.96
CA ASP A 97 24.44 2.25 2.60
C ASP A 97 23.77 3.54 2.10
N GLN A 98 24.52 4.28 1.28
CA GLN A 98 24.11 5.56 0.75
C GLN A 98 24.42 5.67 -0.75
N VAL A 99 23.52 6.33 -1.47
CA VAL A 99 23.77 6.78 -2.85
C VAL A 99 23.83 8.29 -2.85
N LEU A 100 24.81 8.83 -3.59
CA LEU A 100 24.90 10.24 -3.90
C LEU A 100 24.79 10.39 -5.41
N PHE A 101 23.88 11.25 -5.86
CA PHE A 101 23.74 11.57 -7.27
C PHE A 101 23.57 13.07 -7.47
N ASN A 102 24.05 13.56 -8.62
CA ASN A 102 24.06 14.98 -8.95
C ASN A 102 22.69 15.37 -9.54
N GLY A 103 21.72 15.56 -8.66
CA GLY A 103 20.33 15.86 -9.01
C GLY A 103 19.76 17.07 -8.27
N ALA A 104 20.55 17.68 -7.39
CA ALA A 104 20.12 18.86 -6.65
C ALA A 104 20.44 20.12 -7.45
N THR A 105 19.47 21.01 -7.49
CA THR A 105 19.57 22.36 -8.01
C THR A 105 19.45 23.33 -6.84
N ARG A 106 19.64 24.63 -7.12
CA ARG A 106 19.40 25.70 -6.13
C ARG A 106 17.92 25.96 -5.86
N ASN A 107 17.03 25.31 -6.60
CA ASN A 107 15.59 25.41 -6.42
C ASN A 107 15.10 24.22 -5.59
N LEU A 108 13.82 24.26 -5.20
CA LEU A 108 13.14 23.13 -4.59
C LEU A 108 13.06 21.96 -5.57
N ASP A 109 13.66 20.83 -5.23
CA ASP A 109 13.65 19.61 -6.02
C ASP A 109 12.85 18.52 -5.33
N ARG A 110 11.93 17.90 -6.07
CA ARG A 110 11.17 16.76 -5.57
C ARG A 110 12.02 15.50 -5.70
N VAL A 111 12.28 14.84 -4.58
CA VAL A 111 13.00 13.57 -4.52
C VAL A 111 12.03 12.45 -4.23
N VAL A 112 11.97 11.48 -5.13
CA VAL A 112 11.16 10.28 -5.03
C VAL A 112 12.09 9.09 -4.89
N VAL A 113 11.87 8.26 -3.86
CA VAL A 113 12.62 7.03 -3.64
C VAL A 113 11.67 5.84 -3.76
N VAL A 114 12.04 4.92 -4.63
CA VAL A 114 11.32 3.68 -4.92
C VAL A 114 12.17 2.50 -4.46
N ALA A 115 11.60 1.62 -3.65
CA ALA A 115 12.19 0.35 -3.30
C ALA A 115 11.55 -0.77 -4.12
N THR A 116 12.38 -1.63 -4.69
CA THR A 116 11.98 -2.88 -5.33
C THR A 116 12.36 -4.04 -4.42
N PHE A 117 11.41 -4.91 -4.15
CA PHE A 117 11.54 -6.08 -3.30
C PHE A 117 11.86 -7.34 -4.13
N ASP A 118 12.33 -8.38 -3.44
CA ASP A 118 12.61 -9.71 -4.02
C ASP A 118 11.41 -10.36 -4.75
N ASN A 119 10.18 -10.05 -4.33
CA ASN A 119 8.95 -10.50 -4.97
C ASN A 119 8.61 -9.72 -6.27
N GLY A 120 9.47 -8.80 -6.70
CA GLY A 120 9.26 -7.94 -7.86
C GLY A 120 8.28 -6.78 -7.63
N ASN A 121 7.68 -6.67 -6.44
CA ASN A 121 6.85 -5.53 -6.09
C ASN A 121 7.72 -4.28 -5.91
N SER A 122 7.21 -3.13 -6.31
CA SER A 122 7.88 -1.84 -6.13
C SER A 122 6.98 -0.86 -5.40
N GLN A 123 7.54 -0.15 -4.43
CA GLN A 123 6.81 0.79 -3.60
C GLN A 123 7.57 2.12 -3.51
N VAL A 124 6.83 3.22 -3.61
CA VAL A 124 7.37 4.54 -3.26
C VAL A 124 7.44 4.62 -1.74
N ILE A 125 8.66 4.75 -1.23
CA ILE A 125 8.95 4.73 0.22
C ILE A 125 9.30 6.11 0.77
N PHE A 126 9.62 7.06 -0.11
CA PHE A 126 9.88 8.46 0.23
C PHE A 126 9.54 9.35 -0.96
N ASP A 127 8.91 10.49 -0.68
CA ASP A 127 8.57 11.52 -1.66
C ASP A 127 8.50 12.86 -0.93
N GLU A 128 9.53 13.68 -1.12
CA GLU A 128 9.60 14.99 -0.46
C GLU A 128 10.22 16.02 -1.41
N VAL A 129 9.85 17.28 -1.23
CA VAL A 129 10.48 18.41 -1.89
C VAL A 129 11.55 18.97 -0.96
N ILE A 130 12.82 18.84 -1.36
CA ILE A 130 13.99 19.33 -0.63
C ILE A 130 14.60 20.55 -1.29
#